data_AF-A0A9Q5N9X9-F1
#
_entry.id   AF-A0A9Q5N9X9-F1
#
_cell.length_a   1.000
_cell.length_b   1.000
_cell.length_c   1.000
_cell.angle_alpha   90.00
_cell.angle_beta   90.00
_cell.angle_gamma   90.00
#
_symmetry.space_group_name_H-M   'P 1'
#
loop_
_entity.id
_entity.type
_entity.pdbx_description
1 polymer ?
#
loop_
_entity_poly.entity_id
_entity_poly.type
_entity_poly.pdbx_seq_one_letter_code
_entity_poly.pdbx_strand_id
1 'polypeptide(L)'
;MAEDKQAYFRNAFSQITDKNRPALQRSLTQIEHPGFREACRTRQVPSVPEPAWQKPSDEQFFQSNIYGNRRPNSEFLKNHLFREGRLTEEQTLFILQETKNLLSKEENLLSVQGPITVVGDIHGQFYDLMKVFEIGGDVANNTYLFLGDYVDRGSFGIEALLYIYSLKLNYPDRILLLRGNHECRHLTEYFTFHRECTRKYSLAIYLACIETFSALPVAAVLDRRFFCVHGGISPELNSLADINKVNRFVEPPSHGLLCDLLWADPVPNFDNTPPAAPANGVVPESFIPNPARGCSYFYTYEAVCNFLERNGLLGIIRGHEVQQQGYQMYRKTRAKKFPSVITIFSAPNYCDFYHNRGAVLKYVDKNITIRQFNASSHPYWLPNFMDAFTWSLPFVGDKIVQMLLGVLSVCSAEELEESSEDEEAAAEAEAEEEAAKEQRRAAIRNKILAVGRMRRIFQLLREEAETASELNSAVEASGMTAMRARGVITTDELGVRGNQIKRAIRSFDDAYVPFLLFLKMVSDSYVCDFDVNSRRSDMTNERMPEFHVPDGTAFPNLQAPSTRPRSSSGNSMDDNELEAKFRKTLQEGDDDEADEAELELRELANKLARIRSSRASGSRPDTLKRLGTI
;
A
#
# COMPACT_ATOMS: atom_id res chain seq x y z
N MET A 1 -37.88 -33.57 27.57
CA MET A 1 -36.43 -33.20 27.61
C MET A 1 -35.46 -34.39 27.44
N ALA A 2 -35.53 -35.47 28.23
CA ALA A 2 -34.65 -36.64 28.03
C ALA A 2 -35.15 -37.59 26.93
N GLU A 3 -36.47 -37.80 26.83
CA GLU A 3 -37.10 -38.67 25.83
C GLU A 3 -37.04 -38.08 24.41
N ASP A 4 -37.18 -36.76 24.26
CA ASP A 4 -37.10 -36.07 22.94
C ASP A 4 -35.71 -36.19 22.30
N LYS A 5 -34.66 -36.12 23.12
CA LYS A 5 -33.28 -36.32 22.64
C LYS A 5 -33.08 -37.75 22.15
N GLN A 6 -33.70 -38.72 22.81
CA GLN A 6 -33.57 -40.13 22.45
C GLN A 6 -34.31 -40.47 21.15
N ALA A 7 -35.47 -39.83 20.92
CA ALA A 7 -36.19 -39.90 19.64
C ALA A 7 -35.40 -39.25 18.50
N TYR A 8 -34.80 -38.07 18.74
CA TYR A 8 -33.92 -37.39 17.78
C TYR A 8 -32.72 -38.26 17.38
N PHE A 9 -32.03 -38.88 18.35
CA PHE A 9 -30.89 -39.75 18.06
C PHE A 9 -31.30 -41.05 17.36
N ARG A 10 -32.48 -41.61 17.65
CA ARG A 10 -33.03 -42.76 16.91
C ARG A 10 -33.37 -42.41 15.47
N ASN A 11 -34.00 -41.26 15.23
CA ASN A 11 -34.30 -40.81 13.88
C ASN A 11 -33.03 -40.48 13.10
N ALA A 12 -32.05 -39.85 13.73
CA ALA A 12 -30.73 -39.60 13.12
C ALA A 12 -30.01 -40.91 12.79
N PHE A 13 -30.05 -41.90 13.70
CA PHE A 13 -29.45 -43.22 13.48
C PHE A 13 -30.16 -43.98 12.36
N SER A 14 -31.50 -43.97 12.33
CA SER A 14 -32.34 -44.53 11.26
C SER A 14 -32.00 -43.90 9.90
N GLN A 15 -31.90 -42.57 9.81
CA GLN A 15 -31.48 -41.86 8.59
C GLN A 15 -30.01 -42.05 8.19
N ILE A 16 -29.19 -42.62 9.07
CA ILE A 16 -27.80 -43.03 8.77
C ILE A 16 -27.80 -44.49 8.25
N THR A 17 -28.60 -45.37 8.83
CA THR A 17 -28.69 -46.79 8.45
C THR A 17 -29.53 -47.04 7.18
N ASP A 18 -30.60 -46.28 6.94
CA ASP A 18 -31.47 -46.43 5.76
C ASP A 18 -30.95 -45.73 4.50
N LYS A 19 -29.69 -45.26 4.52
CA LYS A 19 -29.03 -44.76 3.32
C LYS A 19 -28.56 -45.90 2.43
N ASN A 20 -29.50 -46.54 1.75
CA ASN A 20 -29.33 -46.78 0.32
C ASN A 20 -29.32 -45.42 -0.40
N ARG A 21 -28.31 -44.59 -0.13
CA ARG A 21 -27.95 -43.54 -1.08
C ARG A 21 -27.61 -44.31 -2.36
N PRO A 22 -28.24 -44.03 -3.51
CA PRO A 22 -27.59 -44.42 -4.76
C PRO A 22 -26.17 -43.90 -4.63
N ALA A 23 -25.18 -44.79 -4.72
CA ALA A 23 -23.79 -44.40 -4.69
C ALA A 23 -23.71 -43.22 -5.65
N LEU A 24 -23.30 -42.05 -5.15
CA LEU A 24 -23.16 -40.85 -5.96
C LEU A 24 -22.31 -41.33 -7.12
N GLN A 25 -22.94 -41.51 -8.29
CA GLN A 25 -22.29 -42.10 -9.43
C GLN A 25 -21.41 -40.95 -9.88
N ARG A 26 -20.23 -40.85 -9.24
CA ARG A 26 -19.20 -39.89 -9.57
C ARG A 26 -19.09 -40.05 -11.05
N SER A 27 -19.48 -39.01 -11.78
CA SER A 27 -19.53 -39.08 -13.23
C SER A 27 -18.22 -39.71 -13.68
N LEU A 28 -18.33 -40.70 -14.57
CA LEU A 28 -17.24 -41.51 -15.11
C LEU A 28 -16.08 -40.69 -15.76
N THR A 29 -16.07 -39.38 -15.59
CA THR A 29 -15.05 -38.41 -15.95
C THR A 29 -13.93 -38.25 -14.92
N GLN A 30 -14.05 -38.79 -13.70
CA GLN A 30 -12.88 -38.94 -12.81
C GLN A 30 -12.23 -40.32 -12.99
N ILE A 31 -11.72 -40.58 -14.19
CA ILE A 31 -10.51 -41.38 -14.27
C ILE A 31 -9.47 -40.51 -13.56
N GLU A 32 -9.20 -40.77 -12.28
CA GLU A 32 -8.05 -40.18 -11.60
C GLU A 32 -6.85 -40.56 -12.46
N HIS A 33 -6.37 -39.62 -13.28
CA HIS A 33 -5.15 -39.82 -14.07
C HIS A 33 -4.11 -40.37 -13.09
N PRO A 34 -3.53 -41.56 -13.33
CA PRO A 34 -2.55 -42.11 -12.41
C PRO A 34 -1.44 -41.08 -12.23
N GLY A 35 -1.30 -40.55 -11.02
CA GLY A 35 -0.38 -39.45 -10.71
C GLY A 35 -0.99 -38.06 -10.54
N PHE A 36 -2.30 -37.82 -10.73
CA PHE A 36 -2.91 -36.49 -10.48
C PHE A 36 -2.73 -36.04 -9.02
N ARG A 37 -2.98 -36.94 -8.06
CA ARG A 37 -2.77 -36.66 -6.63
C ARG A 37 -1.31 -36.38 -6.30
N GLU A 38 -0.39 -37.07 -6.98
CA GLU A 38 1.04 -36.85 -6.81
C GLU A 38 1.46 -35.52 -7.43
N ALA A 39 0.95 -35.21 -8.63
CA ALA A 39 1.15 -33.93 -9.30
C ALA A 39 0.68 -32.77 -8.42
N CYS A 40 -0.48 -32.86 -7.76
CA CYS A 40 -0.97 -31.84 -6.82
C CYS A 40 -0.11 -31.69 -5.55
N ARG A 41 0.71 -32.68 -5.19
CA ARG A 41 1.65 -32.63 -4.05
C ARG A 41 3.03 -32.10 -4.44
N THR A 42 3.35 -32.15 -5.72
CA THR A 42 4.63 -31.67 -6.25
C THR A 42 4.57 -30.19 -6.63
N ARG A 43 5.71 -29.51 -6.52
CA ARG A 43 5.85 -28.11 -6.92
C ARG A 43 5.70 -27.96 -8.44
N GLN A 44 4.73 -27.17 -8.88
CA GLN A 44 4.37 -27.04 -10.29
C GLN A 44 5.43 -26.32 -11.14
N VAL A 45 6.20 -25.42 -10.53
CA VAL A 45 7.24 -24.63 -11.21
C VAL A 45 8.59 -24.87 -10.52
N PRO A 46 9.24 -26.02 -10.76
CA PRO A 46 10.49 -26.38 -10.09
C PRO A 46 11.68 -25.50 -10.51
N SER A 47 11.57 -24.80 -11.65
CA SER A 47 12.60 -23.88 -12.15
C SER A 47 12.74 -22.59 -11.36
N VAL A 48 11.71 -22.18 -10.63
CA VAL A 48 11.77 -21.01 -9.74
C VAL A 48 12.54 -21.44 -8.49
N PRO A 49 13.60 -20.73 -8.05
CA PRO A 49 14.30 -21.09 -6.82
C PRO A 49 13.36 -21.11 -5.60
N GLU A 50 13.65 -21.94 -4.60
CA GLU A 50 12.94 -21.88 -3.32
C GLU A 50 13.58 -20.84 -2.40
N PRO A 51 12.76 -20.15 -1.58
CA PRO A 51 13.30 -19.26 -0.58
C PRO A 51 14.10 -20.05 0.48
N ALA A 52 15.01 -19.39 1.17
CA ALA A 52 15.77 -19.99 2.27
C ALA A 52 14.87 -20.11 3.53
N TRP A 53 14.13 -21.22 3.62
CA TRP A 53 13.15 -21.47 4.70
C TRP A 53 13.76 -21.59 6.09
N GLN A 54 15.02 -22.00 6.19
CA GLN A 54 15.70 -22.19 7.48
C GLN A 54 16.34 -20.89 7.93
N LYS A 55 16.04 -20.47 9.16
CA LYS A 55 16.73 -19.36 9.81
C LYS A 55 18.19 -19.76 10.10
N PRO A 56 19.15 -18.84 9.98
CA PRO A 56 20.56 -19.18 10.12
C PRO A 56 20.93 -19.48 11.57
N SER A 57 21.90 -20.38 11.75
CA SER A 57 22.49 -20.61 13.06
C SER A 57 23.39 -19.43 13.46
N ASP A 58 23.67 -19.31 14.75
CA ASP A 58 24.58 -18.30 15.26
C ASP A 58 25.99 -18.40 14.67
N GLU A 59 26.46 -19.60 14.35
CA GLU A 59 27.77 -19.82 13.71
C GLU A 59 27.81 -19.30 12.27
N GLN A 60 26.68 -19.36 11.56
CA GLN A 60 26.56 -18.80 10.21
C GLN A 60 26.39 -17.28 10.26
N PHE A 61 25.63 -16.79 11.24
CA PHE A 61 25.30 -15.38 11.40
C PHE A 61 26.47 -14.55 11.92
N PHE A 62 27.22 -15.04 12.91
CA PHE A 62 28.32 -14.31 13.52
C PHE A 62 29.68 -14.66 12.90
N GLN A 63 30.47 -13.62 12.64
CA GLN A 63 31.91 -13.73 12.37
C GLN A 63 32.69 -13.02 13.48
N SER A 64 33.81 -13.60 13.90
CA SER A 64 34.72 -12.98 14.85
C SER A 64 35.72 -12.11 14.10
N ASN A 65 35.86 -10.84 14.50
CA ASN A 65 36.95 -10.01 13.98
C ASN A 65 38.30 -10.41 14.61
N ILE A 66 39.40 -9.81 14.14
CA ILE A 66 40.75 -10.04 14.68
C ILE A 66 40.91 -9.70 16.18
N TYR A 67 39.96 -8.96 16.75
CA TYR A 67 39.91 -8.55 18.16
C TYR A 67 38.95 -9.40 19.00
N GLY A 68 38.33 -10.44 18.43
CA GLY A 68 37.38 -11.33 19.11
C GLY A 68 35.96 -10.79 19.27
N ASN A 69 35.64 -9.62 18.72
CA ASN A 69 34.27 -9.08 18.75
C ASN A 69 33.40 -9.80 17.72
N ARG A 70 32.20 -10.20 18.15
CA ARG A 70 31.17 -10.79 17.27
C ARG A 70 30.56 -9.70 16.37
N ARG A 71 30.64 -9.88 15.06
CA ARG A 71 29.98 -9.05 14.05
C ARG A 71 29.09 -9.91 13.16
N PRO A 72 28.06 -9.36 12.50
CA PRO A 72 27.29 -10.11 11.52
C PRO A 72 28.16 -10.46 10.31
N ASN A 73 28.03 -11.67 9.78
CA ASN A 73 28.68 -12.09 8.54
C ASN A 73 27.91 -11.50 7.34
N SER A 74 28.36 -10.34 6.84
CA SER A 74 27.69 -9.65 5.74
C SER A 74 27.65 -10.46 4.44
N GLU A 75 28.63 -11.31 4.16
CA GLU A 75 28.64 -12.14 2.93
C GLU A 75 27.58 -13.23 3.01
N PHE A 76 27.49 -13.92 4.15
CA PHE A 76 26.44 -14.89 4.40
C PHE A 76 25.04 -14.23 4.35
N LEU A 77 24.88 -13.10 5.05
CA LEU A 77 23.62 -12.35 5.07
C LEU A 77 23.18 -11.92 3.68
N LYS A 78 24.09 -11.42 2.84
CA LYS A 78 23.81 -11.07 1.44
C LYS A 78 23.12 -12.24 0.72
N ASN A 79 23.74 -13.41 0.75
CA ASN A 79 23.26 -14.58 0.03
C ASN A 79 21.97 -15.14 0.62
N HIS A 80 21.83 -15.11 1.95
CA HIS A 80 20.63 -15.57 2.65
C HIS A 80 19.42 -14.70 2.34
N LEU A 81 19.57 -13.37 2.47
CA LEU A 81 18.51 -12.40 2.20
C LEU A 81 18.16 -12.36 0.70
N PHE A 82 19.13 -12.55 -0.20
CA PHE A 82 18.89 -12.63 -1.65
C PHE A 82 18.04 -13.85 -2.05
N ARG A 83 18.04 -14.89 -1.21
CA ARG A 83 17.15 -16.05 -1.34
C ARG A 83 15.90 -15.91 -0.48
N GLU A 84 15.48 -14.69 -0.15
CA GLU A 84 14.29 -14.39 0.67
C GLU A 84 14.32 -15.04 2.07
N GLY A 85 15.54 -15.38 2.54
CA GLY A 85 15.75 -15.95 3.85
C GLY A 85 15.49 -14.94 4.96
N ARG A 86 15.02 -15.42 6.10
CA ARG A 86 14.75 -14.60 7.28
C ARG A 86 15.72 -14.91 8.40
N LEU A 87 15.99 -13.93 9.25
CA LEU A 87 16.79 -14.09 10.47
C LEU A 87 15.91 -14.51 11.66
N THR A 88 16.53 -14.89 12.76
CA THR A 88 15.81 -14.94 14.05
C THR A 88 15.53 -13.52 14.54
N GLU A 89 14.51 -13.36 15.39
CA GLU A 89 14.22 -12.04 15.97
C GLU A 89 15.40 -11.53 16.81
N GLU A 90 16.08 -12.42 17.55
CA GLU A 90 17.27 -12.08 18.33
C GLU A 90 18.42 -11.57 17.46
N GLN A 91 18.71 -12.24 16.34
CA GLN A 91 19.74 -11.80 15.38
C GLN A 91 19.38 -10.47 14.73
N THR A 92 18.09 -10.26 14.43
CA THR A 92 17.58 -9.01 13.85
C THR A 92 17.72 -7.86 14.86
N LEU A 93 17.28 -8.08 16.10
CA LEU A 93 17.41 -7.11 17.19
C LEU A 93 18.88 -6.79 17.47
N PHE A 94 19.78 -7.77 17.42
CA PHE A 94 21.22 -7.54 17.56
C PHE A 94 21.73 -6.53 16.52
N ILE A 95 21.41 -6.71 15.23
CA ILE A 95 21.82 -5.77 14.17
C ILE A 95 21.26 -4.37 14.46
N LEU A 96 19.97 -4.27 14.77
CA LEU A 96 19.31 -2.99 15.01
C LEU A 96 19.90 -2.27 16.22
N GLN A 97 20.03 -2.94 17.37
CA GLN A 97 20.53 -2.34 18.61
C GLN A 97 21.99 -1.91 18.49
N GLU A 98 22.86 -2.76 17.93
CA GLU A 98 24.26 -2.41 17.75
C GLU A 98 24.43 -1.25 16.76
N THR A 99 23.60 -1.20 15.72
CA THR A 99 23.63 -0.10 14.75
C THR A 99 23.13 1.20 15.38
N LYS A 100 22.04 1.16 16.15
CA LYS A 100 21.57 2.32 16.94
C LYS A 100 22.67 2.84 17.86
N ASN A 101 23.33 1.95 18.61
CA ASN A 101 24.42 2.31 19.53
C ASN A 101 25.60 2.98 18.82
N LEU A 102 25.91 2.54 17.60
CA LEU A 102 26.95 3.13 16.76
C LEU A 102 26.52 4.49 16.24
N LEU A 103 25.37 4.57 15.54
CA LEU A 103 24.86 5.80 14.94
C LEU A 103 24.60 6.91 15.97
N SER A 104 24.23 6.54 17.20
CA SER A 104 23.99 7.49 18.29
C SER A 104 25.26 8.24 18.74
N LYS A 105 26.45 7.71 18.41
CA LYS A 105 27.74 8.34 18.70
C LYS A 105 28.19 9.28 17.56
N GLU A 106 27.56 9.19 16.39
CA GLU A 106 27.90 10.03 15.25
C GLU A 106 27.29 11.43 15.39
N GLU A 107 27.91 12.43 14.78
CA GLU A 107 27.39 13.81 14.77
C GLU A 107 26.19 13.95 13.83
N ASN A 108 25.42 15.03 13.97
CA ASN A 108 24.31 15.31 13.04
C ASN A 108 24.83 15.58 11.62
N LEU A 109 25.96 16.31 11.53
CA LEU A 109 26.65 16.65 10.30
C LEU A 109 27.96 15.87 10.18
N LEU A 110 27.97 14.82 9.36
CA LEU A 110 29.15 14.00 9.14
C LEU A 110 30.21 14.75 8.32
N SER A 111 31.49 14.59 8.67
CA SER A 111 32.61 15.10 7.86
C SER A 111 33.26 13.95 7.11
N VAL A 112 33.26 14.01 5.77
CA VAL A 112 33.60 12.86 4.92
C VAL A 112 34.62 13.26 3.86
N GLN A 113 35.53 12.35 3.51
CA GLN A 113 36.55 12.56 2.48
C GLN A 113 36.40 11.57 1.32
N GLY A 114 36.83 11.97 0.12
CA GLY A 114 36.93 11.08 -1.03
C GLY A 114 38.11 10.09 -0.90
N PRO A 115 38.10 8.95 -1.64
CA PRO A 115 37.10 8.54 -2.63
C PRO A 115 35.81 8.02 -2.01
N ILE A 116 34.67 8.38 -2.59
CA ILE A 116 33.34 8.00 -2.09
C ILE A 116 32.33 7.75 -3.21
N THR A 117 31.37 6.88 -2.95
CA THR A 117 30.16 6.69 -3.76
C THR A 117 28.95 7.18 -2.99
N VAL A 118 28.25 8.17 -3.53
CA VAL A 118 27.00 8.70 -2.99
C VAL A 118 25.83 7.97 -3.65
N VAL A 119 24.93 7.47 -2.83
CA VAL A 119 23.76 6.66 -3.20
C VAL A 119 22.51 7.41 -2.73
N GLY A 120 21.55 7.58 -3.63
CA GLY A 120 20.24 8.16 -3.31
C GLY A 120 19.29 7.10 -2.76
N ASP A 121 18.01 7.31 -3.05
CA ASP A 121 16.90 6.54 -2.50
C ASP A 121 16.94 5.07 -2.96
N ILE A 122 16.56 4.16 -2.07
CA ILE A 122 16.55 2.70 -2.30
C ILE A 122 15.12 2.13 -2.25
N HIS A 123 14.26 2.64 -1.37
CA HIS A 123 12.85 2.27 -1.24
C HIS A 123 12.58 0.76 -1.27
N GLY A 124 13.30 0.01 -0.44
CA GLY A 124 13.11 -1.43 -0.30
C GLY A 124 13.38 -2.25 -1.57
N GLN A 125 14.11 -1.71 -2.55
CA GLN A 125 14.57 -2.45 -3.73
C GLN A 125 15.88 -3.20 -3.45
N PHE A 126 15.83 -4.21 -2.58
CA PHE A 126 17.01 -4.97 -2.13
C PHE A 126 17.84 -5.59 -3.27
N TYR A 127 17.18 -6.05 -4.33
CA TYR A 127 17.86 -6.67 -5.47
C TYR A 127 18.65 -5.63 -6.29
N ASP A 128 18.12 -4.41 -6.41
CA ASP A 128 18.82 -3.29 -7.05
C ASP A 128 19.93 -2.72 -6.17
N LEU A 129 19.79 -2.79 -4.84
CA LEU A 129 20.87 -2.48 -3.92
C LEU A 129 22.10 -3.38 -4.15
N MET A 130 21.92 -4.65 -4.53
CA MET A 130 23.05 -5.50 -4.93
C MET A 130 23.76 -4.93 -6.16
N LYS A 131 23.00 -4.39 -7.10
CA LYS A 131 23.55 -3.74 -8.29
C LYS A 131 24.29 -2.45 -7.94
N VAL A 132 23.79 -1.66 -6.99
CA VAL A 132 24.47 -0.48 -6.44
C VAL A 132 25.88 -0.82 -5.95
N PHE A 133 26.04 -1.91 -5.17
CA PHE A 133 27.37 -2.34 -4.71
C PHE A 133 28.25 -2.89 -5.85
N GLU A 134 27.66 -3.57 -6.85
CA GLU A 134 28.40 -4.05 -8.03
C GLU A 134 29.02 -2.89 -8.83
N ILE A 135 28.26 -1.81 -9.07
CA ILE A 135 28.72 -0.66 -9.87
C ILE A 135 29.53 0.37 -9.05
N GLY A 136 29.20 0.51 -7.77
CA GLY A 136 29.88 1.41 -6.84
C GLY A 136 31.28 0.92 -6.50
N GLY A 137 31.46 -0.40 -6.43
CA GLY A 137 32.72 -1.07 -6.13
C GLY A 137 32.77 -1.61 -4.71
N ASP A 138 33.78 -2.42 -4.41
CA ASP A 138 33.88 -3.12 -3.14
C ASP A 138 34.02 -2.16 -1.94
N VAL A 139 33.27 -2.43 -0.86
CA VAL A 139 33.26 -1.68 0.40
C VAL A 139 34.63 -1.70 1.09
N ALA A 140 35.44 -2.73 0.85
CA ALA A 140 36.80 -2.79 1.39
C ALA A 140 37.70 -1.62 0.93
N ASN A 141 37.49 -1.14 -0.30
CA ASN A 141 38.33 -0.14 -0.97
C ASN A 141 37.62 1.19 -1.27
N ASN A 142 36.31 1.28 -0.98
CA ASN A 142 35.47 2.42 -1.32
C ASN A 142 34.61 2.83 -0.12
N THR A 143 34.41 4.12 0.06
CA THR A 143 33.45 4.66 1.04
C THR A 143 32.10 4.86 0.37
N TYR A 144 31.02 4.62 1.09
CA TYR A 144 29.66 4.85 0.65
C TYR A 144 28.97 5.86 1.56
N LEU A 145 28.25 6.79 0.95
CA LEU A 145 27.32 7.69 1.63
C LEU A 145 25.92 7.47 1.06
N PHE A 146 25.02 6.93 1.88
CA PHE A 146 23.61 6.81 1.54
C PHE A 146 22.86 8.04 2.04
N LEU A 147 22.00 8.61 1.18
CA LEU A 147 21.30 9.86 1.48
C LEU A 147 20.01 9.68 2.26
N GLY A 148 19.45 8.47 2.33
CA GLY A 148 18.18 8.18 3.04
C GLY A 148 17.25 7.30 2.21
N ASP A 149 16.02 7.15 2.68
CA ASP A 149 14.92 6.43 2.03
C ASP A 149 15.28 4.98 1.67
N TYR A 150 15.61 4.22 2.70
CA TYR A 150 15.93 2.80 2.63
C TYR A 150 14.68 1.93 2.48
N VAL A 151 13.56 2.39 3.04
CA VAL A 151 12.33 1.61 3.26
C VAL A 151 11.12 2.17 2.50
N ASP A 152 9.98 1.49 2.69
CA ASP A 152 8.70 1.70 2.01
C ASP A 152 8.73 1.47 0.49
N ARG A 153 7.51 1.37 -0.09
CA ARG A 153 7.23 1.21 -1.53
C ARG A 153 7.62 -0.18 -2.05
N GLY A 154 8.90 -0.52 -2.02
CA GLY A 154 9.39 -1.85 -2.31
C GLY A 154 8.98 -2.87 -1.24
N SER A 155 8.99 -4.14 -1.63
CA SER A 155 8.61 -5.26 -0.74
C SER A 155 9.79 -5.86 0.03
N PHE A 156 10.99 -5.26 -0.05
CA PHE A 156 12.22 -5.78 0.57
C PHE A 156 12.96 -4.70 1.38
N GLY A 157 12.20 -3.84 2.07
CA GLY A 157 12.71 -2.78 2.93
C GLY A 157 13.53 -3.32 4.10
N ILE A 158 13.05 -4.39 4.77
CA ILE A 158 13.76 -4.93 5.94
C ILE A 158 15.05 -5.64 5.53
N GLU A 159 15.08 -6.32 4.38
CA GLU A 159 16.29 -6.94 3.85
C GLU A 159 17.34 -5.89 3.47
N ALA A 160 16.92 -4.81 2.79
CA ALA A 160 17.79 -3.68 2.48
C ALA A 160 18.39 -3.07 3.75
N LEU A 161 17.55 -2.80 4.75
CA LEU A 161 17.98 -2.20 6.00
C LEU A 161 18.97 -3.10 6.76
N LEU A 162 18.63 -4.38 6.96
CA LEU A 162 19.48 -5.32 7.70
C LEU A 162 20.82 -5.55 7.01
N TYR A 163 20.84 -5.59 5.68
CA TYR A 163 22.08 -5.75 4.94
C TYR A 163 22.96 -4.51 5.05
N ILE A 164 22.43 -3.30 4.83
CA ILE A 164 23.15 -2.03 4.97
C ILE A 164 23.70 -1.88 6.39
N TYR A 165 22.90 -2.20 7.41
CA TYR A 165 23.32 -2.14 8.81
C TYR A 165 24.39 -3.17 9.13
N SER A 166 24.32 -4.38 8.57
CA SER A 166 25.41 -5.36 8.70
C SER A 166 26.74 -4.82 8.16
N LEU A 167 26.69 -4.12 7.01
CA LEU A 167 27.87 -3.48 6.43
C LEU A 167 28.35 -2.30 7.29
N LYS A 168 27.43 -1.50 7.86
CA LYS A 168 27.77 -0.42 8.81
C LYS A 168 28.49 -0.94 10.04
N LEU A 169 28.05 -2.07 10.59
CA LEU A 169 28.70 -2.70 11.75
C LEU A 169 30.09 -3.26 11.44
N ASN A 170 30.29 -3.78 10.22
CA ASN A 170 31.58 -4.29 9.77
C ASN A 170 32.54 -3.17 9.33
N TYR A 171 32.03 -2.09 8.75
CA TYR A 171 32.81 -1.00 8.17
C TYR A 171 32.27 0.38 8.62
N PRO A 172 32.36 0.71 9.93
CA PRO A 172 31.79 1.93 10.51
C PRO A 172 32.25 3.22 9.81
N ASP A 173 33.52 3.29 9.43
CA ASP A 173 34.13 4.48 8.82
C ASP A 173 33.93 4.54 7.29
N ARG A 174 33.39 3.47 6.67
CA ARG A 174 33.23 3.38 5.22
C ARG A 174 31.78 3.36 4.76
N ILE A 175 30.85 2.92 5.59
CA ILE A 175 29.41 2.98 5.30
C ILE A 175 28.82 4.12 6.12
N LEU A 176 28.39 5.19 5.45
CA LEU A 176 27.81 6.37 6.09
C LEU A 176 26.36 6.46 5.67
N LEU A 177 25.48 6.66 6.65
CA LEU A 177 24.04 6.60 6.47
C LEU A 177 23.44 7.91 6.92
N LEU A 178 22.66 8.55 6.06
CA LEU A 178 21.83 9.69 6.43
C LEU A 178 20.38 9.25 6.61
N ARG A 179 19.60 10.09 7.28
CA ARG A 179 18.16 9.93 7.45
C ARG A 179 17.45 10.53 6.24
N GLY A 180 16.53 9.77 5.65
CA GLY A 180 15.53 10.26 4.69
C GLY A 180 14.19 10.55 5.37
N ASN A 181 13.21 11.00 4.59
CA ASN A 181 11.88 11.29 5.11
C ASN A 181 11.08 10.02 5.40
N HIS A 182 11.40 8.89 4.75
CA HIS A 182 10.78 7.59 5.03
C HIS A 182 11.30 6.91 6.30
N GLU A 183 12.43 7.34 6.86
CA GLU A 183 12.94 6.84 8.15
C GLU A 183 12.23 7.50 9.34
N CYS A 184 10.89 7.38 9.36
CA CYS A 184 10.02 7.89 10.40
C CYS A 184 8.81 6.98 10.60
N ARG A 185 8.23 7.02 11.80
CA ARG A 185 7.02 6.25 12.13
C ARG A 185 5.84 6.67 11.26
N HIS A 186 5.69 7.98 11.03
CA HIS A 186 4.54 8.52 10.31
C HIS A 186 4.39 7.94 8.89
N LEU A 187 5.47 7.89 8.10
CA LEU A 187 5.40 7.34 6.74
C LEU A 187 5.36 5.82 6.74
N THR A 188 6.12 5.16 7.60
CA THR A 188 6.20 3.70 7.60
C THR A 188 4.93 3.01 8.11
N GLU A 189 4.11 3.69 8.94
CA GLU A 189 2.75 3.24 9.28
C GLU A 189 1.75 3.46 8.13
N TYR A 190 1.90 4.55 7.38
CA TYR A 190 1.03 4.88 6.25
C TYR A 190 1.27 3.97 5.04
N PHE A 191 2.54 3.73 4.71
CA PHE A 191 2.96 2.89 3.59
C PHE A 191 3.12 1.42 4.01
N THR A 192 4.19 0.76 3.57
CA THR A 192 4.29 -0.70 3.57
C THR A 192 5.23 -1.24 4.64
N PHE A 193 6.18 -0.45 5.16
CA PHE A 193 7.24 -0.99 6.00
C PHE A 193 6.77 -1.52 7.36
N HIS A 194 5.77 -0.89 7.99
CA HIS A 194 5.14 -1.43 9.21
C HIS A 194 4.54 -2.82 8.96
N ARG A 195 3.79 -2.97 7.86
CA ARG A 195 3.18 -4.24 7.45
C ARG A 195 4.23 -5.28 7.07
N GLU A 196 5.30 -4.84 6.42
CA GLU A 196 6.44 -5.69 6.05
C GLU A 196 7.08 -6.30 7.30
N CYS A 197 7.43 -5.47 8.28
CA CYS A 197 8.06 -5.91 9.52
C CYS A 197 7.16 -6.85 10.32
N THR A 198 5.88 -6.51 10.47
CA THR A 198 4.91 -7.35 11.20
C THR A 198 4.62 -8.67 10.50
N ARG A 199 4.70 -8.73 9.16
CA ARG A 199 4.49 -9.97 8.39
C ARG A 199 5.73 -10.86 8.32
N LYS A 200 6.93 -10.27 8.21
CA LYS A 200 8.19 -11.02 8.08
C LYS A 200 8.78 -11.39 9.44
N TYR A 201 8.63 -10.51 10.42
CA TYR A 201 9.17 -10.61 11.77
C TYR A 201 8.07 -10.34 12.82
N SER A 202 8.14 -9.20 13.50
CA SER A 202 7.22 -8.83 14.58
C SER A 202 7.10 -7.30 14.73
N LEU A 203 6.08 -6.85 15.48
CA LEU A 203 5.94 -5.44 15.85
C LEU A 203 7.14 -4.93 16.66
N ALA A 204 7.78 -5.80 17.45
CA ALA A 204 8.98 -5.44 18.22
C ALA A 204 10.15 -5.06 17.31
N ILE A 205 10.34 -5.79 16.19
CA ILE A 205 11.33 -5.44 15.17
C ILE A 205 11.02 -4.08 14.54
N TYR A 206 9.76 -3.82 14.19
CA TYR A 206 9.36 -2.53 13.65
C TYR A 206 9.69 -1.37 14.59
N LEU A 207 9.32 -1.48 15.87
CA LEU A 207 9.61 -0.44 16.87
C LEU A 207 11.12 -0.25 17.04
N ALA A 208 11.91 -1.33 17.03
CA ALA A 208 13.36 -1.24 17.05
C ALA A 208 13.93 -0.52 15.81
N CYS A 209 13.34 -0.72 14.62
CA CYS A 209 13.70 0.04 13.43
C CYS A 209 13.43 1.55 13.62
N ILE A 210 12.26 1.94 14.14
CA ILE A 210 11.92 3.36 14.41
C ILE A 210 12.93 4.00 15.38
N GLU A 211 13.35 3.27 16.41
CA GLU A 211 14.40 3.74 17.32
C GLU A 211 15.76 3.92 16.63
N THR A 212 16.13 3.03 15.70
CA THR A 212 17.36 3.18 14.91
C THR A 212 17.29 4.36 13.96
N PHE A 213 16.13 4.61 13.35
CA PHE A 213 15.92 5.72 12.42
C PHE A 213 16.14 7.08 13.09
N SER A 214 15.74 7.21 14.35
CA SER A 214 15.97 8.41 15.15
C SER A 214 17.45 8.67 15.44
N ALA A 215 18.32 7.66 15.33
CA ALA A 215 19.76 7.81 15.55
C ALA A 215 20.54 8.22 14.28
N LEU A 216 19.94 8.09 13.08
CA LEU A 216 20.59 8.39 11.81
C LEU A 216 21.02 9.87 11.73
N PRO A 217 22.28 10.16 11.35
CA PRO A 217 22.72 11.51 10.98
C PRO A 217 21.84 12.15 9.90
N VAL A 218 21.81 13.48 9.83
CA VAL A 218 20.86 14.20 8.96
C VAL A 218 21.53 14.80 7.72
N ALA A 219 22.84 15.04 7.78
CA ALA A 219 23.59 15.60 6.67
C ALA A 219 25.06 15.19 6.72
N ALA A 220 25.77 15.40 5.61
CA ALA A 220 27.21 15.24 5.53
C ALA A 220 27.86 16.38 4.73
N VAL A 221 29.14 16.62 4.99
CA VAL A 221 30.01 17.50 4.20
C VAL A 221 31.10 16.66 3.57
N LEU A 222 31.06 16.52 2.25
CA LEU A 222 32.06 15.80 1.48
C LEU A 222 33.18 16.75 1.04
N ASP A 223 34.42 16.43 1.43
CA ASP A 223 35.65 17.13 1.04
C ASP A 223 35.66 18.64 1.36
N ARG A 224 34.84 19.06 2.34
CA ARG A 224 34.54 20.49 2.63
C ARG A 224 34.06 21.26 1.39
N ARG A 225 33.47 20.55 0.43
CA ARG A 225 33.07 21.06 -0.88
C ARG A 225 31.60 20.84 -1.16
N PHE A 226 31.05 19.69 -0.81
CA PHE A 226 29.65 19.39 -1.09
C PHE A 226 28.87 19.23 0.21
N PHE A 227 27.70 19.85 0.25
CA PHE A 227 26.72 19.59 1.28
C PHE A 227 25.82 18.46 0.80
N CYS A 228 25.77 17.36 1.54
CA CYS A 228 24.99 16.18 1.23
C CYS A 228 23.84 16.07 2.22
N VAL A 229 22.62 15.92 1.73
CA VAL A 229 21.38 15.90 2.53
C VAL A 229 20.32 15.10 1.78
N HIS A 230 19.32 14.54 2.45
CA HIS A 230 18.21 13.88 1.75
C HIS A 230 17.34 14.88 0.99
N GLY A 231 16.71 15.78 1.74
CA GLY A 231 15.85 16.89 1.35
C GLY A 231 16.63 18.01 0.67
N GLY A 232 16.76 19.13 1.37
CA GLY A 232 17.48 20.28 0.85
C GLY A 232 17.87 21.27 1.94
N ILE A 233 17.70 22.55 1.62
CA ILE A 233 18.03 23.65 2.51
C ILE A 233 16.78 24.25 3.14
N SER A 234 16.95 24.88 4.30
CA SER A 234 15.87 25.49 5.10
C SER A 234 16.06 27.01 5.21
N PRO A 235 14.98 27.79 5.39
CA PRO A 235 15.09 29.18 5.83
C PRO A 235 15.80 29.34 7.19
N GLU A 236 15.75 28.31 8.05
CA GLU A 236 16.44 28.29 9.34
C GLU A 236 17.92 27.87 9.23
N LEU A 237 18.34 27.33 8.07
CA LEU A 237 19.70 26.86 7.83
C LEU A 237 20.61 28.00 7.38
N ASN A 238 21.27 28.64 8.34
CA ASN A 238 22.20 29.71 8.04
C ASN A 238 23.63 29.20 7.83
N SER A 239 24.15 28.50 8.81
CA SER A 239 25.49 27.92 8.80
C SER A 239 25.42 26.40 8.95
N LEU A 240 26.46 25.70 8.51
CA LEU A 240 26.58 24.26 8.75
C LEU A 240 26.57 23.92 10.25
N ALA A 241 26.98 24.84 11.12
CA ALA A 241 26.94 24.67 12.57
C ALA A 241 25.52 24.60 13.14
N ASP A 242 24.50 25.09 12.43
CA ASP A 242 23.11 25.04 12.89
C ASP A 242 22.57 23.61 12.90
N ILE A 243 23.08 22.74 12.01
CA ILE A 243 22.71 21.34 11.91
C ILE A 243 23.06 20.58 13.20
N ASN A 244 24.23 20.84 13.78
CA ASN A 244 24.68 20.20 15.02
C ASN A 244 23.92 20.65 16.27
N LYS A 245 23.09 21.71 16.18
CA LYS A 245 22.23 22.16 17.28
C LYS A 245 20.87 21.44 17.33
N VAL A 246 20.49 20.74 16.26
CA VAL A 246 19.22 20.03 16.16
C VAL A 246 19.22 18.79 17.05
N ASN A 247 18.15 18.57 17.83
CA ASN A 247 17.94 17.26 18.44
C ASN A 247 17.37 16.30 17.39
N ARG A 248 18.19 15.40 16.85
CA ARG A 248 17.75 14.44 15.82
C ARG A 248 17.08 13.18 16.38
N PHE A 249 17.22 12.90 17.68
CA PHE A 249 16.72 11.70 18.36
C PHE A 249 15.22 11.78 18.68
N VAL A 250 14.44 12.21 17.69
CA VAL A 250 13.00 12.41 17.76
C VAL A 250 12.37 11.95 16.44
N GLU A 251 11.08 11.73 16.47
CA GLU A 251 10.29 11.67 15.24
C GLU A 251 10.40 13.03 14.52
N PRO A 252 10.60 13.06 13.18
CA PRO A 252 10.72 14.32 12.47
C PRO A 252 9.44 15.16 12.66
N PRO A 253 9.57 16.43 13.09
CA PRO A 253 8.42 17.30 13.26
C PRO A 253 7.78 17.67 11.92
N SER A 254 6.55 18.19 11.95
CA SER A 254 5.85 18.68 10.75
C SER A 254 6.41 19.99 10.17
N HIS A 255 7.30 20.66 10.92
CA HIS A 255 7.92 21.95 10.55
C HIS A 255 9.28 22.12 11.25
N GLY A 256 10.06 23.11 10.80
CA GLY A 256 11.37 23.48 11.36
C GLY A 256 12.54 22.79 10.65
N LEU A 257 13.77 23.15 11.05
CA LEU A 257 15.00 22.74 10.36
C LEU A 257 15.12 21.22 10.09
N LEU A 258 14.76 20.36 11.05
CA LEU A 258 14.83 18.90 10.84
C LEU A 258 13.85 18.43 9.75
N CYS A 259 12.63 18.98 9.74
CA CYS A 259 11.65 18.69 8.69
C CYS A 259 12.21 19.11 7.32
N ASP A 260 12.75 20.33 7.24
CA ASP A 260 13.23 20.89 5.98
C ASP A 260 14.45 20.16 5.39
N LEU A 261 15.37 19.72 6.24
CA LEU A 261 16.51 18.90 5.78
C LEU A 261 16.05 17.58 5.16
N LEU A 262 14.88 17.06 5.53
CA LEU A 262 14.36 15.80 5.00
C LEU A 262 13.37 16.00 3.83
N TRP A 263 12.64 17.12 3.79
CA TRP A 263 11.47 17.30 2.90
C TRP A 263 11.59 18.43 1.87
N ALA A 264 12.57 19.32 1.98
CA ALA A 264 12.66 20.47 1.08
C ALA A 264 13.08 20.06 -0.35
N ASP A 265 12.52 20.75 -1.35
CA ASP A 265 12.75 20.47 -2.78
C ASP A 265 13.22 21.71 -3.55
N PRO A 266 13.94 21.56 -4.67
CA PRO A 266 14.14 22.66 -5.60
C PRO A 266 12.81 23.07 -6.25
N VAL A 267 12.60 24.37 -6.50
CA VAL A 267 11.42 24.81 -7.26
C VAL A 267 11.33 24.13 -8.64
N PRO A 268 10.13 23.78 -9.17
CA PRO A 268 10.00 23.08 -10.46
C PRO A 268 10.68 23.75 -11.67
N ASN A 269 10.79 25.08 -11.65
CA ASN A 269 11.48 25.88 -12.66
C ASN A 269 12.85 26.38 -12.16
N PHE A 270 13.57 25.57 -11.39
CA PHE A 270 14.85 25.94 -10.76
C PHE A 270 15.85 26.57 -11.74
N ASP A 271 16.00 26.00 -12.93
CA ASP A 271 16.98 26.50 -13.93
C ASP A 271 16.52 27.81 -14.61
N ASN A 272 15.21 27.99 -14.74
CA ASN A 272 14.58 29.06 -15.51
C ASN A 272 14.05 30.20 -14.63
N THR A 273 14.25 30.14 -13.32
CA THR A 273 13.94 31.29 -12.45
C THR A 273 14.77 32.47 -12.92
N PRO A 274 14.12 33.58 -13.36
CA PRO A 274 14.85 34.74 -13.83
C PRO A 274 15.79 35.20 -12.72
N PRO A 275 17.02 35.66 -13.05
CA PRO A 275 17.82 36.41 -12.09
C PRO A 275 16.93 37.49 -11.50
N ALA A 276 16.83 37.59 -10.17
CA ALA A 276 16.15 38.71 -9.56
C ALA A 276 16.79 40.00 -10.11
N ALA A 277 16.11 40.65 -11.05
CA ALA A 277 16.33 42.06 -11.27
C ALA A 277 15.75 42.75 -10.03
N PRO A 278 16.44 43.73 -9.42
CA PRO A 278 15.86 44.51 -8.35
C PRO A 278 14.69 45.33 -8.92
N ALA A 279 13.51 44.72 -9.00
CA ALA A 279 12.28 45.37 -9.34
C ALA A 279 11.64 45.84 -8.02
N ASN A 280 11.80 47.14 -7.72
CA ASN A 280 10.99 47.87 -6.75
C ASN A 280 10.91 47.27 -5.33
N GLY A 281 12.03 46.74 -4.80
CA GLY A 281 12.15 46.45 -3.37
C GLY A 281 11.40 45.22 -2.85
N VAL A 282 10.83 44.39 -3.73
CA VAL A 282 10.27 43.08 -3.34
C VAL A 282 11.25 41.99 -3.79
N VAL A 283 12.02 41.48 -2.83
CA VAL A 283 12.91 40.32 -3.01
C VAL A 283 12.04 39.10 -3.36
N PRO A 284 12.38 38.27 -4.36
CA PRO A 284 11.71 36.98 -4.51
C PRO A 284 11.92 36.18 -3.22
N GLU A 285 10.83 35.66 -2.64
CA GLU A 285 10.93 34.80 -1.45
C GLU A 285 11.84 33.60 -1.79
N SER A 286 13.03 33.58 -1.19
CA SER A 286 14.06 32.56 -1.44
C SER A 286 13.56 31.14 -1.13
N PHE A 287 12.55 31.04 -0.27
CA PHE A 287 11.85 29.84 0.14
C PHE A 287 10.35 30.05 -0.03
N ILE A 288 9.68 29.12 -0.70
CA ILE A 288 8.24 29.17 -0.96
C ILE A 288 7.63 27.93 -0.31
N PRO A 289 6.46 27.97 0.36
CA PRO A 289 5.83 26.77 0.89
C PRO A 289 5.73 25.66 -0.16
N ASN A 290 5.95 24.41 0.23
CA ASN A 290 5.93 23.26 -0.69
C ASN A 290 4.54 22.59 -0.68
N PRO A 291 3.56 23.04 -1.50
CA PRO A 291 2.22 22.46 -1.56
C PRO A 291 2.20 21.00 -1.99
N ALA A 292 3.27 20.57 -2.64
CA ALA A 292 3.41 19.24 -3.17
C ALA A 292 3.66 18.22 -2.05
N ARG A 293 4.60 18.53 -1.15
CA ARG A 293 4.86 17.73 0.06
C ARG A 293 3.84 18.00 1.17
N GLY A 294 3.15 19.15 1.13
CA GLY A 294 2.21 19.56 2.17
C GLY A 294 2.89 20.02 3.46
N CYS A 295 4.22 20.05 3.48
CA CYS A 295 5.08 20.53 4.55
C CYS A 295 6.38 21.09 3.94
N SER A 296 7.21 21.75 4.75
CA SER A 296 8.48 22.33 4.30
C SER A 296 8.36 23.32 3.12
N TYR A 297 9.45 23.54 2.40
CA TYR A 297 9.63 24.60 1.42
C TYR A 297 10.24 24.11 0.12
N PHE A 298 9.86 24.76 -0.96
CA PHE A 298 10.67 24.84 -2.16
C PHE A 298 11.77 25.88 -1.98
N TYR A 299 13.01 25.53 -2.30
CA TYR A 299 14.12 26.46 -2.34
C TYR A 299 14.46 26.89 -3.77
N THR A 300 14.80 28.16 -3.93
CA THR A 300 15.12 28.77 -5.22
C THR A 300 16.62 28.66 -5.55
N TYR A 301 16.98 28.89 -6.83
CA TYR A 301 18.38 28.97 -7.25
C TYR A 301 19.18 30.03 -6.49
N GLU A 302 18.54 31.15 -6.13
CA GLU A 302 19.16 32.23 -5.35
C GLU A 302 19.44 31.80 -3.90
N ALA A 303 18.49 31.12 -3.25
CA ALA A 303 18.68 30.55 -1.93
C ALA A 303 19.90 29.62 -1.87
N VAL A 304 20.02 28.74 -2.87
CA VAL A 304 21.16 27.82 -2.99
C VAL A 304 22.47 28.57 -3.20
N CYS A 305 22.51 29.55 -4.10
CA CYS A 305 23.73 30.33 -4.34
C CYS A 305 24.19 31.05 -3.07
N ASN A 306 23.27 31.73 -2.37
CA ASN A 306 23.55 32.43 -1.12
C ASN A 306 24.07 31.46 -0.03
N PHE A 307 23.45 30.29 0.11
CA PHE A 307 23.88 29.27 1.05
C PHE A 307 25.30 28.73 0.72
N LEU A 308 25.57 28.42 -0.55
CA LEU A 308 26.86 27.90 -1.00
C LEU A 308 27.98 28.92 -0.83
N GLU A 309 27.74 30.19 -1.17
CA GLU A 309 28.72 31.27 -1.02
C GLU A 309 29.04 31.52 0.46
N ARG A 310 28.01 31.65 1.30
CA ARG A 310 28.15 31.87 2.74
C ARG A 310 28.94 30.77 3.45
N ASN A 311 28.76 29.52 3.03
CA ASN A 311 29.42 28.35 3.64
C ASN A 311 30.68 27.89 2.88
N GLY A 312 31.09 28.58 1.82
CA GLY A 312 32.29 28.25 1.04
C GLY A 312 32.18 26.98 0.19
N LEU A 313 30.97 26.45 -0.03
CA LEU A 313 30.71 25.17 -0.69
C LEU A 313 30.62 25.28 -2.22
N LEU A 314 30.78 24.17 -2.92
CA LEU A 314 30.76 24.05 -4.38
C LEU A 314 29.36 23.69 -4.93
N GLY A 315 28.62 22.84 -4.23
CA GLY A 315 27.28 22.41 -4.63
C GLY A 315 26.60 21.57 -3.54
N ILE A 316 25.32 21.31 -3.74
CA ILE A 316 24.48 20.43 -2.91
C ILE A 316 24.29 19.09 -3.64
N ILE A 317 24.39 17.97 -2.92
CA ILE A 317 24.08 16.63 -3.43
C ILE A 317 22.90 16.09 -2.60
N ARG A 318 21.81 15.69 -3.26
CA ARG A 318 20.57 15.31 -2.58
C ARG A 318 19.81 14.14 -3.22
N GLY A 319 18.86 13.55 -2.49
CA GLY A 319 18.03 12.40 -2.90
C GLY A 319 16.57 12.77 -3.23
N HIS A 320 15.61 12.03 -2.67
CA HIS A 320 14.16 12.30 -2.49
C HIS A 320 13.29 12.40 -3.75
N GLU A 321 13.79 12.97 -4.85
CA GLU A 321 12.99 13.16 -6.06
C GLU A 321 13.42 12.16 -7.15
N VAL A 322 12.47 11.33 -7.59
CA VAL A 322 12.67 10.40 -8.71
C VAL A 322 13.18 11.13 -9.96
N GLN A 323 14.18 10.54 -10.62
CA GLN A 323 14.76 11.09 -11.85
C GLN A 323 14.74 10.04 -12.96
N GLN A 324 14.30 10.43 -14.16
CA GLN A 324 14.19 9.50 -15.28
C GLN A 324 15.54 8.85 -15.65
N GLN A 325 16.63 9.59 -15.50
CA GLN A 325 17.99 9.11 -15.74
C GLN A 325 18.70 8.65 -14.46
N GLY A 326 18.00 8.60 -13.32
CA GLY A 326 18.58 8.32 -12.00
C GLY A 326 19.37 9.49 -11.41
N TYR A 327 19.50 10.61 -12.12
CA TYR A 327 20.11 11.83 -11.61
C TYR A 327 19.60 13.07 -12.36
N GLN A 328 19.78 14.23 -11.74
CA GLN A 328 19.58 15.54 -12.36
C GLN A 328 20.67 16.51 -11.91
N MET A 329 21.30 17.19 -12.86
CA MET A 329 22.22 18.29 -12.58
C MET A 329 21.53 19.61 -12.87
N TYR A 330 21.38 20.43 -11.83
CA TYR A 330 20.74 21.73 -11.94
C TYR A 330 21.70 22.82 -12.42
N ARG A 331 21.16 24.01 -12.64
CA ARG A 331 21.86 25.23 -13.08
C ARG A 331 23.20 25.42 -12.38
N LYS A 332 24.21 25.78 -13.16
CA LYS A 332 25.57 26.03 -12.65
C LYS A 332 25.63 27.35 -11.87
N THR A 333 26.35 27.34 -10.75
CA THR A 333 26.67 28.55 -9.99
C THR A 333 27.45 29.55 -10.84
N ARG A 334 27.21 30.87 -10.61
CA ARG A 334 27.86 31.93 -11.38
C ARG A 334 29.37 31.97 -11.18
N ALA A 335 29.81 31.87 -9.91
CA ALA A 335 31.21 31.98 -9.54
C ALA A 335 32.03 30.74 -9.93
N LYS A 336 31.58 29.54 -9.54
CA LYS A 336 32.36 28.30 -9.66
C LYS A 336 32.05 27.49 -10.92
N LYS A 337 31.03 27.87 -11.71
CA LYS A 337 30.57 27.19 -12.94
C LYS A 337 30.31 25.69 -12.76
N PHE A 338 29.92 25.28 -11.56
CA PHE A 338 29.60 23.92 -11.17
C PHE A 338 28.10 23.81 -10.85
N PRO A 339 27.41 22.68 -11.15
CA PRO A 339 26.00 22.48 -10.81
C PRO A 339 25.71 22.86 -9.35
N SER A 340 24.76 23.76 -9.12
CA SER A 340 24.46 24.23 -7.76
C SER A 340 23.82 23.14 -6.90
N VAL A 341 23.01 22.28 -7.53
CA VAL A 341 22.36 21.13 -6.91
C VAL A 341 22.52 19.93 -7.85
N ILE A 342 22.68 18.74 -7.27
CA ILE A 342 22.66 17.46 -7.96
C ILE A 342 21.69 16.55 -7.21
N THR A 343 20.63 16.10 -7.87
CA THR A 343 19.75 15.03 -7.36
C THR A 343 20.28 13.68 -7.84
N ILE A 344 20.41 12.72 -6.94
CA ILE A 344 20.78 11.33 -7.21
C ILE A 344 19.65 10.42 -6.74
N PHE A 345 19.20 9.52 -7.59
CA PHE A 345 18.13 8.57 -7.29
C PHE A 345 18.56 7.16 -7.68
N SER A 346 18.56 6.24 -6.70
CA SER A 346 19.20 4.92 -6.84
C SER A 346 18.20 3.75 -6.90
N ALA A 347 16.91 4.03 -7.06
CA ALA A 347 15.85 3.04 -7.28
C ALA A 347 15.43 2.98 -8.77
N PRO A 348 16.02 2.10 -9.59
CA PRO A 348 15.63 1.93 -11.00
C PRO A 348 14.24 1.28 -11.11
N ASN A 349 13.49 1.58 -12.19
CA ASN A 349 12.13 1.09 -12.39
C ASN A 349 11.27 1.22 -11.13
N TYR A 350 11.31 2.40 -10.52
CA TYR A 350 10.69 2.66 -9.23
C TYR A 350 9.22 2.24 -9.22
N CYS A 351 8.78 1.63 -8.11
CA CYS A 351 7.43 1.07 -7.97
C CYS A 351 7.01 0.10 -9.11
N ASP A 352 7.98 -0.55 -9.77
CA ASP A 352 7.80 -1.45 -10.92
C ASP A 352 7.16 -0.85 -12.18
N PHE A 353 7.00 0.48 -12.20
CA PHE A 353 6.16 1.17 -13.18
C PHE A 353 6.84 2.37 -13.85
N TYR A 354 7.70 3.10 -13.12
CA TYR A 354 8.27 4.35 -13.63
C TYR A 354 9.23 4.14 -14.80
N HIS A 355 9.81 2.95 -14.96
CA HIS A 355 10.78 2.65 -16.02
C HIS A 355 11.99 3.62 -16.07
N ASN A 356 12.26 4.32 -14.97
CA ASN A 356 13.42 5.18 -14.80
C ASN A 356 14.70 4.35 -14.62
N ARG A 357 15.85 4.96 -14.89
CA ARG A 357 17.15 4.41 -14.49
C ARG A 357 17.45 4.76 -13.03
N GLY A 358 18.31 3.96 -12.40
CA GLY A 358 18.97 4.30 -11.15
C GLY A 358 20.35 4.87 -11.45
N ALA A 359 20.90 5.69 -10.56
CA ALA A 359 22.29 6.13 -10.65
C ALA A 359 22.96 6.24 -9.28
N VAL A 360 24.29 6.17 -9.29
CA VAL A 360 25.16 6.52 -8.15
C VAL A 360 26.20 7.54 -8.58
N LEU A 361 26.61 8.40 -7.66
CA LEU A 361 27.65 9.41 -7.89
C LEU A 361 28.97 8.93 -7.29
N LYS A 362 29.98 8.67 -8.12
CA LYS A 362 31.33 8.33 -7.69
C LYS A 362 32.22 9.56 -7.72
N TYR A 363 32.76 9.93 -6.57
CA TYR A 363 33.66 11.05 -6.39
C TYR A 363 35.06 10.53 -6.02
N VAL A 364 36.01 10.65 -6.96
CA VAL A 364 37.38 10.15 -6.82
C VAL A 364 38.33 11.21 -7.39
N ASP A 365 39.40 11.55 -6.66
CA ASP A 365 40.41 12.54 -7.09
C ASP A 365 39.81 13.88 -7.54
N LYS A 366 38.79 14.35 -6.82
CA LYS A 366 38.03 15.58 -7.12
C LYS A 366 37.22 15.54 -8.44
N ASN A 367 37.14 14.38 -9.08
CA ASN A 367 36.32 14.15 -10.26
C ASN A 367 35.01 13.46 -9.87
N ILE A 368 33.92 13.93 -10.46
CA ILE A 368 32.59 13.34 -10.29
C ILE A 368 32.28 12.53 -11.54
N THR A 369 31.92 11.26 -11.34
CA THR A 369 31.42 10.37 -12.39
C THR A 369 30.09 9.79 -11.95
N ILE A 370 29.08 9.86 -12.82
CA ILE A 370 27.77 9.26 -12.55
C ILE A 370 27.71 7.92 -13.24
N ARG A 371 27.34 6.88 -12.49
CA ARG A 371 27.15 5.52 -13.00
C ARG A 371 25.67 5.19 -12.95
N GLN A 372 25.04 5.10 -14.12
CA GLN A 372 23.65 4.69 -14.26
C GLN A 372 23.54 3.16 -14.34
N PHE A 373 22.40 2.62 -13.94
CA PHE A 373 22.07 1.20 -14.02
C PHE A 373 20.56 1.01 -14.20
N ASN A 374 20.19 -0.17 -14.70
CA ASN A 374 18.81 -0.59 -14.90
C ASN A 374 18.35 -1.51 -13.76
N ALA A 375 17.05 -1.72 -13.66
CA ALA A 375 16.45 -2.56 -12.65
C ALA A 375 16.80 -4.04 -12.83
N SER A 376 16.83 -4.74 -11.71
CA SER A 376 17.08 -6.16 -11.57
C SER A 376 15.76 -6.89 -11.31
N SER A 377 15.67 -8.14 -11.73
CA SER A 377 14.51 -8.97 -11.37
C SER A 377 14.49 -9.24 -9.86
N HIS A 378 13.31 -9.15 -9.25
CA HIS A 378 13.07 -9.52 -7.86
C HIS A 378 11.88 -10.48 -7.76
N PRO A 379 11.76 -11.24 -6.64
CA PRO A 379 10.59 -12.05 -6.36
C PRO A 379 9.32 -11.21 -6.26
N TYR A 380 8.20 -11.84 -6.60
CA TYR A 380 6.89 -11.21 -6.59
C TYR A 380 6.23 -11.38 -5.22
N TRP A 381 5.72 -10.27 -4.69
CA TRP A 381 4.85 -10.26 -3.52
C TRP A 381 3.47 -9.76 -3.92
N LEU A 382 2.42 -10.38 -3.35
CA LEU A 382 1.08 -9.82 -3.44
C LEU A 382 1.04 -8.49 -2.66
N PRO A 383 0.18 -7.54 -3.08
CA PRO A 383 0.01 -6.26 -2.38
C PRO A 383 -0.21 -6.46 -0.89
N ASN A 384 0.38 -5.58 -0.07
CA ASN A 384 0.29 -5.62 1.40
C ASN A 384 0.74 -6.95 2.04
N PHE A 385 1.57 -7.74 1.36
CA PHE A 385 2.09 -9.02 1.84
C PHE A 385 0.99 -10.05 2.18
N MET A 386 -0.15 -9.97 1.49
CA MET A 386 -1.24 -10.95 1.60
C MET A 386 -0.76 -12.34 1.18
N ASP A 387 -1.25 -13.38 1.87
CA ASP A 387 -1.09 -14.75 1.39
C ASP A 387 -2.14 -15.09 0.32
N ALA A 388 -1.87 -16.15 -0.43
CA ALA A 388 -2.71 -16.60 -1.52
C ALA A 388 -4.11 -17.03 -1.07
N PHE A 389 -4.31 -17.48 0.19
CA PHE A 389 -5.63 -17.82 0.69
C PHE A 389 -6.45 -16.57 0.94
N THR A 390 -5.90 -15.61 1.68
CA THR A 390 -6.56 -14.32 1.93
C THR A 390 -6.96 -13.64 0.62
N TRP A 391 -6.08 -13.69 -0.39
CA TRP A 391 -6.36 -13.12 -1.71
C TRP A 391 -7.44 -13.87 -2.51
N SER A 392 -7.40 -15.21 -2.50
CA SER A 392 -8.26 -16.02 -3.40
C SER A 392 -9.59 -16.45 -2.78
N LEU A 393 -9.69 -16.58 -1.46
CA LEU A 393 -10.86 -17.10 -0.77
C LEU A 393 -12.15 -16.30 -1.06
N PRO A 394 -12.12 -14.95 -1.12
CA PRO A 394 -13.31 -14.17 -1.50
C PRO A 394 -13.77 -14.50 -2.92
N PHE A 395 -12.84 -14.65 -3.86
CA PHE A 395 -13.15 -15.03 -5.24
C PHE A 395 -13.71 -16.44 -5.33
N VAL A 396 -13.11 -17.41 -4.64
CA VAL A 396 -13.58 -18.80 -4.60
C VAL A 396 -14.99 -18.88 -4.01
N GLY A 397 -15.25 -18.17 -2.90
CA GLY A 397 -16.56 -18.10 -2.28
C GLY A 397 -17.62 -17.54 -3.21
N ASP A 398 -17.34 -16.40 -3.86
CA ASP A 398 -18.23 -15.79 -4.85
C ASP A 398 -18.54 -16.74 -6.01
N LYS A 399 -17.54 -17.46 -6.54
CA LYS A 399 -17.73 -18.41 -7.64
C LYS A 399 -18.51 -19.65 -7.26
N ILE A 400 -18.29 -20.20 -6.06
CA ILE A 400 -19.10 -21.32 -5.54
C ILE A 400 -20.55 -20.88 -5.40
N VAL A 401 -20.79 -19.70 -4.84
CA VAL A 401 -22.14 -19.15 -4.68
C VAL A 401 -22.81 -18.91 -6.04
N GLN A 402 -22.10 -18.35 -7.02
CA GLN A 402 -22.60 -18.19 -8.39
C GLN A 402 -22.95 -19.54 -9.02
N MET A 403 -22.10 -20.55 -8.84
CA MET A 403 -22.36 -21.91 -9.33
C MET A 403 -23.60 -22.51 -8.67
N LEU A 404 -23.74 -22.39 -7.34
CA LEU A 404 -24.91 -22.89 -6.61
C LEU A 404 -26.19 -22.18 -7.03
N LEU A 405 -26.15 -20.86 -7.21
CA LEU A 405 -27.29 -20.09 -7.75
C LEU A 405 -27.62 -20.53 -9.18
N GLY A 406 -26.62 -20.78 -10.02
CA GLY A 406 -26.81 -21.33 -11.36
C GLY A 406 -27.50 -22.69 -11.34
N VAL A 407 -27.06 -23.61 -10.47
CA VAL A 407 -27.71 -24.91 -10.28
C VAL A 407 -29.13 -24.76 -9.76
N LEU A 408 -29.37 -23.87 -8.79
CA LEU A 408 -30.70 -23.60 -8.25
C LEU A 408 -31.63 -22.93 -9.27
N SER A 409 -31.10 -22.15 -10.21
CA SER A 409 -31.89 -21.54 -11.30
C SER A 409 -32.31 -22.53 -12.39
N VAL A 410 -31.75 -23.75 -12.40
CA VAL A 410 -32.23 -24.83 -13.28
C VAL A 410 -33.58 -25.38 -12.80
N CYS A 411 -33.86 -25.29 -11.49
CA CYS A 411 -35.22 -25.51 -10.98
C CYS A 411 -36.06 -24.28 -11.35
N SER A 412 -36.82 -24.37 -12.43
CA SER A 412 -37.77 -23.34 -12.84
C SER A 412 -38.88 -23.19 -11.79
N ALA A 413 -39.52 -22.02 -11.75
CA ALA A 413 -40.79 -21.86 -11.02
C ALA A 413 -41.80 -22.93 -11.48
N GLU A 414 -41.71 -23.36 -12.74
CA GLU A 414 -42.50 -24.44 -13.34
C GLU A 414 -42.23 -25.81 -12.70
N GLU A 415 -41.02 -26.21 -12.29
CA GLU A 415 -40.85 -27.49 -11.54
C GLU A 415 -41.36 -27.42 -10.07
N LEU A 416 -41.45 -26.20 -9.52
CA LEU A 416 -42.06 -25.94 -8.22
C LEU A 416 -43.59 -25.86 -8.31
N GLU A 417 -44.14 -25.52 -9.48
CA GLU A 417 -45.58 -25.38 -9.78
C GLU A 417 -46.19 -26.62 -10.50
N GLU A 418 -45.41 -27.38 -11.27
CA GLU A 418 -45.82 -28.62 -11.97
C GLU A 418 -46.01 -29.80 -11.00
N SER A 419 -45.60 -29.65 -9.72
CA SER A 419 -46.07 -30.54 -8.64
C SER A 419 -47.32 -30.05 -7.93
N SER A 420 -47.90 -28.92 -8.33
CA SER A 420 -49.17 -28.40 -7.82
C SER A 420 -50.32 -28.44 -8.84
N GLU A 421 -50.06 -28.66 -10.13
CA GLU A 421 -51.13 -28.72 -11.15
C GLU A 421 -51.55 -30.15 -11.55
N ASP A 422 -50.83 -31.19 -11.14
CA ASP A 422 -51.19 -32.60 -11.38
C ASP A 422 -51.96 -33.29 -10.23
N GLU A 423 -52.49 -32.54 -9.24
CA GLU A 423 -53.28 -33.08 -8.13
C GLU A 423 -54.65 -32.39 -7.94
N GLU A 424 -55.33 -32.02 -9.03
CA GLU A 424 -56.80 -31.77 -9.01
C GLU A 424 -57.59 -33.03 -9.45
N ALA A 425 -57.33 -34.19 -8.83
CA ALA A 425 -58.27 -35.32 -8.84
C ALA A 425 -57.87 -36.46 -7.89
N ALA A 426 -58.22 -36.38 -6.60
CA ALA A 426 -58.88 -37.44 -5.82
C ALA A 426 -58.68 -37.23 -4.31
N ALA A 427 -59.72 -37.55 -3.55
CA ALA A 427 -59.87 -37.23 -2.14
C ALA A 427 -59.07 -38.11 -1.17
N GLU A 428 -58.69 -37.50 -0.04
CA GLU A 428 -58.52 -38.05 1.31
C GLU A 428 -57.56 -39.25 1.50
N ALA A 429 -56.25 -38.97 1.53
CA ALA A 429 -55.26 -39.78 2.27
C ALA A 429 -53.92 -39.11 2.67
N GLU A 430 -53.60 -37.86 2.29
CA GLU A 430 -52.19 -37.39 2.30
C GLU A 430 -51.88 -36.13 3.13
N ALA A 431 -52.35 -36.02 4.37
CA ALA A 431 -51.94 -34.91 5.26
C ALA A 431 -50.46 -34.98 5.71
N GLU A 432 -49.85 -36.18 5.76
CA GLU A 432 -48.43 -36.35 6.12
C GLU A 432 -47.48 -36.14 4.92
N GLU A 433 -47.92 -36.40 3.69
CA GLU A 433 -47.10 -36.25 2.48
C GLU A 433 -47.05 -34.80 1.98
N GLU A 434 -48.16 -34.06 2.10
CA GLU A 434 -48.24 -32.60 1.91
C GLU A 434 -47.29 -31.85 2.86
N ALA A 435 -47.32 -32.18 4.16
CA ALA A 435 -46.43 -31.57 5.15
C ALA A 435 -44.94 -31.85 4.87
N ALA A 436 -44.60 -33.05 4.35
CA ALA A 436 -43.24 -33.40 3.95
C ALA A 436 -42.78 -32.67 2.68
N LYS A 437 -43.67 -32.49 1.69
CA LYS A 437 -43.44 -31.68 0.48
C LYS A 437 -43.25 -30.20 0.84
N GLU A 438 -44.05 -29.66 1.76
CA GLU A 438 -43.93 -28.28 2.24
C GLU A 438 -42.67 -28.05 3.08
N GLN A 439 -42.29 -28.99 3.96
CA GLN A 439 -41.01 -28.96 4.67
C GLN A 439 -39.81 -29.02 3.71
N ARG A 440 -39.91 -29.79 2.61
CA ARG A 440 -38.88 -29.83 1.57
C ARG A 440 -38.78 -28.51 0.81
N ARG A 441 -39.90 -27.86 0.48
CA ARG A 441 -39.97 -26.51 -0.12
C ARG A 441 -39.38 -25.45 0.82
N ALA A 442 -39.73 -25.49 2.10
CA ALA A 442 -39.17 -24.63 3.14
C ALA A 442 -37.65 -24.84 3.31
N ALA A 443 -37.18 -26.09 3.26
CA ALA A 443 -35.75 -26.41 3.32
C ALA A 443 -34.98 -25.88 2.09
N ILE A 444 -35.57 -25.94 0.89
CA ILE A 444 -34.98 -25.36 -0.33
C ILE A 444 -34.94 -23.83 -0.21
N ARG A 445 -36.03 -23.19 0.24
CA ARG A 445 -36.10 -21.74 0.47
C ARG A 445 -35.07 -21.27 1.49
N ASN A 446 -34.91 -21.99 2.59
CA ASN A 446 -33.90 -21.72 3.62
C ASN A 446 -32.46 -21.90 3.09
N LYS A 447 -32.23 -22.89 2.22
CA LYS A 447 -30.94 -23.06 1.51
C LYS A 447 -30.67 -21.91 0.54
N ILE A 448 -31.66 -21.45 -0.21
CA ILE A 448 -31.54 -20.29 -1.11
C ILE A 448 -31.22 -19.02 -0.30
N LEU A 449 -31.93 -18.79 0.81
CA LEU A 449 -31.67 -17.65 1.70
C LEU A 449 -30.30 -17.74 2.38
N ALA A 450 -29.82 -18.93 2.74
CA ALA A 450 -28.48 -19.15 3.27
C ALA A 450 -27.40 -18.89 2.21
N VAL A 451 -27.59 -19.34 0.96
CA VAL A 451 -26.70 -19.06 -0.17
C VAL A 451 -26.69 -17.57 -0.49
N GLY A 452 -27.85 -16.89 -0.44
CA GLY A 452 -27.96 -15.44 -0.59
C GLY A 452 -27.25 -14.65 0.51
N ARG A 453 -27.31 -15.11 1.77
CA ARG A 453 -26.56 -14.54 2.90
C ARG A 453 -25.04 -14.73 2.72
N MET A 454 -24.60 -15.93 2.33
CA MET A 454 -23.20 -16.20 2.00
C MET A 454 -22.71 -15.33 0.84
N ARG A 455 -23.51 -15.12 -0.21
CA ARG A 455 -23.18 -14.21 -1.32
C ARG A 455 -22.81 -12.82 -0.81
N ARG A 456 -23.62 -12.26 0.08
CA ARG A 456 -23.37 -10.92 0.63
C ARG A 456 -22.10 -10.87 1.46
N ILE A 457 -21.85 -11.89 2.28
CA ILE A 457 -20.62 -11.96 3.09
C ILE A 457 -19.38 -12.08 2.20
N PHE A 458 -19.39 -12.98 1.21
CA PHE A 458 -18.26 -13.14 0.30
C PHE A 458 -18.06 -11.94 -0.61
N GLN A 459 -19.15 -11.25 -0.99
CA GLN A 459 -19.06 -10.00 -1.73
C GLN A 459 -18.43 -8.90 -0.87
N LEU A 460 -18.79 -8.76 0.40
CA LEU A 460 -18.15 -7.81 1.32
C LEU A 460 -16.68 -8.14 1.55
N LEU A 461 -16.33 -9.40 1.81
CA LEU A 461 -14.93 -9.82 1.97
C LEU A 461 -14.12 -9.60 0.69
N ARG A 462 -14.77 -9.73 -0.47
CA ARG A 462 -14.17 -9.45 -1.76
C ARG A 462 -13.99 -7.96 -1.95
N GLU A 463 -14.99 -7.15 -1.64
CA GLU A 463 -14.90 -5.69 -1.65
C GLU A 463 -13.83 -5.20 -0.68
N GLU A 464 -13.63 -5.83 0.49
CA GLU A 464 -12.52 -5.53 1.42
C GLU A 464 -11.16 -5.96 0.88
N ALA A 465 -11.05 -7.15 0.29
CA ALA A 465 -9.80 -7.63 -0.32
C ALA A 465 -9.44 -6.83 -1.59
N GLU A 466 -10.46 -6.46 -2.38
CA GLU A 466 -10.34 -5.60 -3.55
C GLU A 466 -10.05 -4.17 -3.11
N THR A 467 -10.70 -3.57 -2.10
CA THR A 467 -10.31 -2.24 -1.59
C THR A 467 -8.93 -2.23 -0.94
N ALA A 468 -8.49 -3.30 -0.28
CA ALA A 468 -7.11 -3.43 0.19
C ALA A 468 -6.10 -3.53 -0.97
N SER A 469 -6.52 -4.11 -2.10
CA SER A 469 -5.74 -4.16 -3.35
C SER A 469 -5.86 -2.86 -4.17
N GLU A 470 -7.00 -2.19 -4.10
CA GLU A 470 -7.38 -0.97 -4.82
C GLU A 470 -6.95 0.27 -4.06
N LEU A 471 -6.62 0.24 -2.77
CA LEU A 471 -5.85 1.33 -2.18
C LEU A 471 -4.47 1.46 -2.84
N ASN A 472 -3.93 0.36 -3.37
CA ASN A 472 -2.75 0.37 -4.24
C ASN A 472 -3.13 0.61 -5.71
N SER A 473 -4.18 -0.02 -6.23
CA SER A 473 -4.62 0.25 -7.61
C SER A 473 -5.39 1.55 -7.80
N ALA A 474 -5.71 2.34 -6.79
CA ALA A 474 -6.28 3.69 -6.89
C ALA A 474 -5.17 4.73 -7.08
N VAL A 475 -3.95 4.39 -6.66
CA VAL A 475 -2.72 5.01 -7.17
C VAL A 475 -2.57 4.70 -8.67
N GLU A 476 -3.03 3.54 -9.14
CA GLU A 476 -3.02 3.13 -10.57
C GLU A 476 -4.27 3.60 -11.38
N ALA A 477 -5.45 3.73 -10.77
CA ALA A 477 -6.76 3.88 -11.43
C ALA A 477 -7.28 5.31 -11.47
N SER A 478 -6.73 6.19 -10.63
CA SER A 478 -6.91 7.65 -10.77
C SER A 478 -6.50 8.14 -12.17
N GLY A 479 -5.64 7.37 -12.84
CA GLY A 479 -5.29 7.56 -14.23
C GLY A 479 -6.26 7.00 -15.29
N MET A 480 -7.04 5.96 -14.98
CA MET A 480 -7.88 5.26 -15.95
C MET A 480 -9.22 5.96 -16.22
N THR A 481 -9.74 6.75 -15.27
CA THR A 481 -11.00 7.50 -15.44
C THR A 481 -10.89 8.56 -16.54
N ALA A 482 -9.71 9.17 -16.70
CA ALA A 482 -9.43 10.15 -17.76
C ALA A 482 -9.36 9.53 -19.18
N MET A 483 -9.00 8.24 -19.29
CA MET A 483 -8.94 7.53 -20.59
C MET A 483 -10.31 7.10 -21.11
N ARG A 484 -11.27 6.79 -20.22
CA ARG A 484 -12.66 6.48 -20.58
C ARG A 484 -13.40 7.70 -21.16
N ALA A 485 -13.10 8.89 -20.66
CA ALA A 485 -13.70 10.15 -21.15
C ALA A 485 -13.26 10.53 -22.58
N ARG A 486 -12.22 9.87 -23.14
CA ARG A 486 -11.69 10.13 -24.49
C ARG A 486 -11.94 9.01 -25.50
N GLY A 487 -12.72 7.98 -25.16
CA GLY A 487 -13.17 6.96 -26.13
C GLY A 487 -12.11 5.98 -26.64
N VAL A 488 -11.00 5.78 -25.92
CA VAL A 488 -9.86 4.94 -26.38
C VAL A 488 -10.00 3.44 -26.02
N ILE A 489 -10.98 3.05 -25.19
CA ILE A 489 -11.17 1.66 -24.75
C ILE A 489 -12.62 1.22 -24.96
N THR A 490 -12.84 0.22 -25.81
CA THR A 490 -14.11 -0.50 -25.96
C THR A 490 -14.17 -1.71 -25.03
N THR A 491 -15.37 -2.00 -24.50
CA THR A 491 -15.66 -3.08 -23.56
C THR A 491 -15.56 -4.45 -24.21
N ASP A 492 -14.82 -5.37 -23.59
CA ASP A 492 -14.93 -6.81 -23.84
C ASP A 492 -15.03 -7.55 -22.48
N GLU A 493 -15.91 -8.54 -22.42
CA GLU A 493 -16.60 -9.06 -21.22
C GLU A 493 -15.85 -10.14 -20.42
N LEU A 494 -14.52 -10.23 -20.52
CA LEU A 494 -13.74 -11.23 -19.79
C LEU A 494 -12.64 -10.55 -18.96
N GLY A 495 -12.89 -10.45 -17.65
CA GLY A 495 -12.07 -9.77 -16.64
C GLY A 495 -10.68 -10.36 -16.37
N VAL A 496 -9.83 -10.49 -17.39
CA VAL A 496 -8.41 -10.78 -17.26
C VAL A 496 -7.63 -9.48 -17.51
N ARG A 497 -7.54 -8.63 -16.50
CA ARG A 497 -6.93 -7.29 -16.59
C ARG A 497 -5.39 -7.27 -16.62
N GLY A 498 -4.70 -8.40 -16.44
CA GLY A 498 -3.22 -8.41 -16.30
C GLY A 498 -2.41 -8.15 -17.59
N ASN A 499 -2.94 -8.48 -18.77
CA ASN A 499 -2.14 -8.48 -20.01
C ASN A 499 -2.37 -7.29 -20.95
N GLN A 500 -3.39 -6.45 -20.71
CA GLN A 500 -3.63 -5.25 -21.51
C GLN A 500 -2.95 -3.99 -20.95
N ILE A 501 -2.61 -3.98 -19.66
CA ILE A 501 -1.91 -2.88 -18.97
C ILE A 501 -0.54 -2.60 -19.62
N LYS A 502 0.20 -3.67 -20.00
CA LYS A 502 1.50 -3.57 -20.69
C LYS A 502 1.44 -2.93 -22.10
N ARG A 503 0.25 -2.78 -22.70
CA ARG A 503 0.11 -2.21 -24.05
C ARG A 503 -0.27 -0.72 -24.05
N ALA A 504 -0.82 -0.22 -22.94
CA ALA A 504 -1.36 1.14 -22.83
C ALA A 504 -0.34 2.19 -22.35
N ILE A 505 0.69 1.76 -21.60
CA ILE A 505 1.73 2.66 -21.06
C ILE A 505 3.05 2.25 -21.71
N ARG A 506 3.58 3.11 -22.59
CA ARG A 506 4.77 2.81 -23.41
C ARG A 506 5.94 3.74 -23.13
N SER A 507 5.72 4.79 -22.34
CA SER A 507 6.72 5.79 -22.01
C SER A 507 6.52 6.34 -20.59
N PHE A 508 7.58 6.94 -20.04
CA PHE A 508 7.54 7.64 -18.75
C PHE A 508 6.44 8.72 -18.72
N ASP A 509 6.26 9.46 -19.82
CA ASP A 509 5.24 10.51 -19.91
C ASP A 509 3.80 9.93 -19.89
N ASP A 510 3.59 8.74 -20.45
CA ASP A 510 2.28 8.05 -20.43
C ASP A 510 1.88 7.56 -19.03
N ALA A 511 2.88 7.25 -18.21
CA ALA A 511 2.73 6.88 -16.80
C ALA A 511 2.41 8.11 -15.91
N TYR A 512 2.86 9.28 -16.34
CA TYR A 512 2.89 10.53 -15.57
C TYR A 512 1.63 11.40 -15.72
N VAL A 513 1.05 11.47 -16.92
CA VAL A 513 -0.15 12.28 -17.22
C VAL A 513 -1.44 11.86 -16.49
N PRO A 514 -1.71 10.56 -16.25
CA PRO A 514 -2.91 10.14 -15.56
C PRO A 514 -2.92 10.53 -14.05
N PHE A 515 -1.74 10.68 -13.44
CA PHE A 515 -1.54 11.17 -12.08
C PHE A 515 -1.89 12.67 -11.92
N LEU A 516 -1.65 13.49 -12.96
CA LEU A 516 -1.99 14.93 -13.01
C LEU A 516 -3.49 15.23 -12.96
N LEU A 517 -4.32 14.39 -13.59
CA LEU A 517 -5.77 14.60 -13.71
C LEU A 517 -6.54 14.32 -12.43
N PHE A 518 -6.02 13.44 -11.57
CA PHE A 518 -6.54 13.17 -10.24
C PHE A 518 -6.53 14.42 -9.35
N LEU A 519 -5.46 15.22 -9.42
CA LEU A 519 -5.27 16.42 -8.61
C LEU A 519 -6.24 17.54 -8.99
N LYS A 520 -6.65 17.62 -10.26
CA LYS A 520 -7.61 18.62 -10.74
C LYS A 520 -9.05 18.31 -10.29
N MET A 521 -9.39 17.04 -10.03
CA MET A 521 -10.70 16.64 -9.48
C MET A 521 -10.83 16.89 -7.97
N VAL A 522 -9.72 17.05 -7.24
CA VAL A 522 -9.71 17.35 -5.80
C VAL A 522 -9.74 18.86 -5.52
N SER A 523 -9.62 19.71 -6.56
CA SER A 523 -9.62 21.17 -6.43
C SER A 523 -10.68 21.86 -7.32
N ASP A 524 -11.97 21.73 -6.97
CA ASP A 524 -12.94 22.77 -7.33
C ASP A 524 -13.10 23.68 -6.10
N SER A 525 -12.39 24.80 -6.05
CA SER A 525 -12.99 26.09 -6.41
C SER A 525 -11.93 27.11 -6.90
N TYR A 526 -12.23 27.74 -8.04
CA TYR A 526 -11.62 28.93 -8.68
C TYR A 526 -10.42 28.75 -9.66
N VAL A 527 -10.78 28.76 -10.97
CA VAL A 527 -10.19 29.42 -12.19
C VAL A 527 -8.81 30.10 -12.03
N CYS A 528 -7.78 29.89 -12.89
CA CYS A 528 -7.65 30.37 -14.29
C CYS A 528 -6.53 29.63 -15.09
N ASP A 529 -6.68 29.60 -16.41
CA ASP A 529 -5.74 29.11 -17.43
C ASP A 529 -4.33 29.73 -17.35
N PHE A 530 -3.28 28.93 -17.54
CA PHE A 530 -2.11 29.27 -18.38
C PHE A 530 -1.19 28.04 -18.59
N ASP A 531 -0.61 28.02 -19.79
CA ASP A 531 0.06 26.94 -20.50
C ASP A 531 1.52 26.69 -20.01
N VAL A 532 1.79 25.60 -19.27
CA VAL A 532 3.16 25.09 -18.98
C VAL A 532 3.12 23.57 -18.68
N ASN A 533 3.18 22.74 -19.73
CA ASN A 533 3.34 21.29 -19.61
C ASN A 533 4.83 20.90 -19.51
N SER A 534 5.22 20.14 -18.47
CA SER A 534 6.25 19.07 -18.45
C SER A 534 7.00 18.84 -17.12
N ARG A 535 6.75 19.58 -16.02
CA ARG A 535 7.61 19.47 -14.81
C ARG A 535 6.92 19.54 -13.43
N ARG A 536 5.61 19.32 -13.32
CA ARG A 536 4.85 19.70 -12.09
C ARG A 536 4.24 18.54 -11.28
N SER A 537 4.58 17.28 -11.55
CA SER A 537 3.73 16.17 -11.10
C SER A 537 4.41 14.89 -10.61
N ASP A 538 5.63 14.91 -10.08
CA ASP A 538 6.16 13.77 -9.29
C ASP A 538 5.83 13.87 -7.79
N MET A 539 5.03 14.85 -7.43
CA MET A 539 5.16 15.52 -6.15
C MET A 539 4.14 15.12 -5.08
N THR A 540 3.11 14.34 -5.42
CA THR A 540 1.98 14.05 -4.51
C THR A 540 1.93 12.63 -3.97
N ASN A 541 2.87 11.75 -4.36
CA ASN A 541 3.05 10.40 -3.78
C ASN A 541 3.94 10.41 -2.51
N GLU A 542 4.47 11.59 -2.19
CA GLU A 542 5.33 11.91 -1.05
C GLU A 542 4.76 13.16 -0.37
N ARG A 543 3.43 13.28 -0.29
CA ARG A 543 2.78 14.30 0.54
C ARG A 543 2.68 13.75 1.96
N MET A 544 3.01 14.54 2.98
CA MET A 544 2.79 14.18 4.37
C MET A 544 1.29 13.87 4.58
N PRO A 545 0.93 12.65 5.01
CA PRO A 545 -0.47 12.31 5.28
C PRO A 545 -1.08 13.20 6.39
N GLU A 546 -2.19 13.87 6.10
CA GLU A 546 -2.96 14.60 7.12
C GLU A 546 -3.76 13.60 7.97
N PHE A 547 -3.30 13.33 9.20
CA PHE A 547 -4.09 12.60 10.19
C PHE A 547 -4.91 13.59 11.01
N HIS A 548 -6.23 13.55 10.89
CA HIS A 548 -7.09 14.14 11.93
C HIS A 548 -6.98 13.27 13.19
N VAL A 549 -6.39 13.84 14.24
CA VAL A 549 -6.59 13.32 15.60
C VAL A 549 -8.09 13.41 15.87
N PRO A 550 -8.80 12.31 16.17
CA PRO A 550 -10.17 12.43 16.62
C PRO A 550 -10.12 13.12 17.97
N ASP A 551 -10.47 14.40 18.02
CA ASP A 551 -10.85 15.02 19.27
C ASP A 551 -11.97 14.16 19.86
N GLY A 552 -11.77 13.77 21.11
CA GLY A 552 -12.77 13.04 21.87
C GLY A 552 -14.12 13.75 21.75
N THR A 553 -15.16 12.98 21.43
CA THR A 553 -16.57 13.39 21.39
C THR A 553 -16.97 14.39 20.31
N ALA A 554 -17.12 13.95 19.05
CA ALA A 554 -18.11 14.51 18.12
C ALA A 554 -18.25 13.66 16.85
N PHE A 555 -19.44 13.12 16.58
CA PHE A 555 -19.83 12.70 15.24
C PHE A 555 -19.97 13.94 14.34
N PRO A 556 -19.45 13.96 13.10
CA PRO A 556 -19.66 15.07 12.19
C PRO A 556 -21.12 15.10 11.70
N ASN A 557 -21.84 16.13 12.14
CA ASN A 557 -23.13 16.54 11.59
C ASN A 557 -22.97 16.92 10.11
N LEU A 558 -23.57 16.12 9.22
CA LEU A 558 -23.86 16.54 7.85
C LEU A 558 -24.85 17.71 7.89
N GLN A 559 -24.42 18.88 7.43
CA GLN A 559 -25.30 20.01 7.13
C GLN A 559 -26.29 19.62 6.02
N ALA A 560 -27.56 19.51 6.39
CA ALA A 560 -28.66 19.49 5.42
C ALA A 560 -28.96 20.92 4.92
N PRO A 561 -29.36 21.10 3.65
CA PRO A 561 -29.79 22.40 3.14
C PRO A 561 -31.06 22.90 3.85
N SER A 562 -31.05 24.19 4.14
CA SER A 562 -32.13 25.00 4.70
C SER A 562 -33.49 24.82 4.01
N THR A 563 -34.52 24.44 4.77
CA THR A 563 -35.91 24.93 4.62
C THR A 563 -36.61 25.00 5.99
N ARG A 564 -37.12 26.19 6.34
CA ARG A 564 -37.90 26.52 7.55
C ARG A 564 -39.37 25.97 7.46
N PRO A 565 -40.19 25.99 8.54
CA PRO A 565 -40.67 24.79 9.23
C PRO A 565 -42.19 24.53 9.07
N ARG A 566 -42.60 23.28 9.30
CA ARG A 566 -43.96 22.97 9.79
C ARG A 566 -43.91 21.90 10.87
N SER A 567 -44.53 22.24 11.99
CA SER A 567 -44.67 21.54 13.25
C SER A 567 -45.56 20.29 13.18
N SER A 568 -45.15 19.20 13.82
CA SER A 568 -46.02 18.38 14.70
C SER A 568 -45.22 17.25 15.36
N SER A 569 -44.93 17.46 16.66
CA SER A 569 -45.01 16.50 17.77
C SER A 569 -45.04 14.98 17.50
N GLY A 570 -44.14 14.23 18.13
CA GLY A 570 -44.39 12.82 18.50
C GLY A 570 -43.15 11.97 18.76
N ASN A 571 -42.73 11.92 20.03
CA ASN A 571 -41.88 10.93 20.73
C ASN A 571 -40.67 10.26 20.04
N SER A 572 -39.48 10.67 20.47
CA SER A 572 -38.24 9.88 20.44
C SER A 572 -38.29 8.77 21.51
N MET A 573 -37.99 7.53 21.12
CA MET A 573 -37.71 6.42 22.02
C MET A 573 -36.17 6.31 22.17
N ASP A 574 -35.70 6.10 23.39
CA ASP A 574 -34.30 6.19 23.84
C ASP A 574 -33.45 5.02 23.27
N ASP A 575 -32.30 5.33 22.66
CA ASP A 575 -31.39 4.35 22.03
C ASP A 575 -30.89 3.28 23.03
N ASN A 576 -30.90 3.60 24.34
CA ASN A 576 -30.56 2.64 25.40
C ASN A 576 -31.61 1.54 25.59
N GLU A 577 -32.88 1.78 25.22
CA GLU A 577 -33.95 0.79 25.32
C GLU A 577 -33.88 -0.23 24.18
N LEU A 578 -33.38 0.19 23.01
CA LEU A 578 -33.19 -0.65 21.83
C LEU A 578 -32.02 -1.64 22.04
N GLU A 579 -30.93 -1.17 22.66
CA GLU A 579 -29.76 -2.00 22.94
C GLU A 579 -30.01 -3.00 24.09
N ALA A 580 -30.84 -2.61 25.07
CA ALA A 580 -31.32 -3.53 26.11
C ALA A 580 -32.23 -4.64 25.53
N LYS A 581 -33.10 -4.30 24.57
CA LYS A 581 -33.97 -5.27 23.87
C LYS A 581 -33.17 -6.22 22.98
N PHE A 582 -32.13 -5.73 22.28
CA PHE A 582 -31.21 -6.54 21.47
C PHE A 582 -30.40 -7.56 22.30
N ARG A 583 -29.98 -7.20 23.52
CA ARG A 583 -29.30 -8.15 24.43
C ARG A 583 -30.25 -9.21 24.96
N LYS A 584 -31.51 -8.86 25.22
CA LYS A 584 -32.51 -9.79 25.73
C LYS A 584 -32.87 -10.87 24.70
N THR A 585 -32.94 -10.51 23.41
CA THR A 585 -33.18 -11.48 22.30
C THR A 585 -32.03 -12.46 22.07
N LEU A 586 -30.83 -12.16 22.57
CA LEU A 586 -29.65 -13.02 22.42
C LEU A 586 -29.41 -13.96 23.60
N GLN A 587 -30.18 -13.85 24.71
CA GLN A 587 -29.86 -14.57 25.96
C GLN A 587 -30.93 -15.52 26.51
N GLU A 588 -32.18 -15.55 26.01
CA GLU A 588 -33.18 -16.48 26.55
C GLU A 588 -33.84 -17.28 25.40
N GLY A 589 -33.78 -18.60 25.51
CA GLY A 589 -34.33 -19.57 24.56
C GLY A 589 -35.71 -20.03 24.97
N ASP A 590 -36.69 -19.13 24.93
CA ASP A 590 -38.12 -19.47 24.92
C ASP A 590 -38.74 -18.93 23.62
N ASP A 591 -39.28 -19.85 22.82
CA ASP A 591 -39.64 -19.64 21.41
C ASP A 591 -40.89 -18.77 21.20
N ASP A 592 -41.66 -18.45 22.26
CA ASP A 592 -42.96 -17.76 22.11
C ASP A 592 -42.88 -16.21 22.12
N GLU A 593 -41.81 -15.59 22.66
CA GLU A 593 -41.61 -14.12 22.63
C GLU A 593 -40.88 -13.64 21.35
N ALA A 594 -40.28 -14.55 20.58
CA ALA A 594 -39.55 -14.24 19.35
C ALA A 594 -40.49 -13.89 18.17
N ASP A 595 -41.66 -14.53 18.13
CA ASP A 595 -42.63 -14.36 17.05
C ASP A 595 -43.33 -12.98 17.09
N GLU A 596 -43.56 -12.42 18.29
CA GLU A 596 -44.16 -11.09 18.46
C GLU A 596 -43.18 -9.98 18.04
N ALA A 597 -41.89 -10.15 18.36
CA ALA A 597 -40.82 -9.22 17.94
C ALA A 597 -40.53 -9.29 16.42
N GLU A 598 -40.65 -10.47 15.79
CA GLU A 598 -40.52 -10.62 14.33
C GLU A 598 -41.71 -9.97 13.59
N LEU A 599 -42.92 -10.05 14.17
CA LEU A 599 -44.11 -9.42 13.62
C LEU A 599 -44.01 -7.89 13.63
N GLU A 600 -43.55 -7.30 14.73
CA GLU A 600 -43.35 -5.84 14.84
C GLU A 600 -42.24 -5.33 13.91
N LEU A 601 -41.16 -6.10 13.74
CA LEU A 601 -40.08 -5.76 12.80
C LEU A 601 -40.55 -5.80 11.33
N ARG A 602 -41.40 -6.78 10.99
CA ARG A 602 -42.01 -6.90 9.65
C ARG A 602 -43.00 -5.77 9.37
N GLU A 603 -43.78 -5.34 10.35
CA GLU A 603 -44.65 -4.16 10.21
C GLU A 603 -43.85 -2.87 10.01
N LEU A 604 -42.75 -2.69 10.75
CA LEU A 604 -41.87 -1.52 10.61
C LEU A 604 -41.20 -1.47 9.23
N ALA A 605 -40.71 -2.60 8.73
CA ALA A 605 -40.11 -2.75 7.41
C ALA A 605 -41.13 -2.46 6.28
N ASN A 606 -42.37 -2.95 6.43
CA ASN A 606 -43.45 -2.68 5.47
C ASN A 606 -43.89 -1.21 5.48
N LYS A 607 -43.85 -0.54 6.64
CA LYS A 607 -44.13 0.90 6.76
C LYS A 607 -43.07 1.76 6.06
N LEU A 608 -41.79 1.37 6.18
CA LEU A 608 -40.67 2.02 5.48
C LEU A 608 -40.68 1.77 3.96
N ALA A 609 -41.11 0.58 3.52
CA ALA A 609 -41.27 0.26 2.09
C ALA A 609 -42.40 1.07 1.42
N ARG A 610 -43.52 1.30 2.12
CA ARG A 610 -44.63 2.14 1.63
C ARG A 610 -44.26 3.62 1.49
N ILE A 611 -43.35 4.12 2.33
CA ILE A 611 -42.83 5.49 2.24
C ILE A 611 -41.88 5.66 1.03
N ARG A 612 -41.22 4.57 0.58
CA ARG A 612 -40.35 4.58 -0.61
C ARG A 612 -41.14 4.49 -1.93
N SER A 613 -42.26 3.78 -1.98
CA SER A 613 -43.02 3.63 -3.24
C SER A 613 -43.82 4.89 -3.64
N SER A 614 -44.15 5.79 -2.70
CA SER A 614 -44.84 7.05 -3.01
C SER A 614 -43.95 8.13 -3.64
N ARG A 615 -42.61 7.93 -3.67
CA ARG A 615 -41.63 8.86 -4.26
C ARG A 615 -41.23 8.55 -5.71
N ALA A 616 -41.76 7.48 -6.31
CA ALA A 616 -41.40 7.04 -7.67
C ALA A 616 -42.61 7.11 -8.63
N SER A 617 -43.17 8.30 -8.83
CA SER A 617 -44.01 8.58 -10.01
C SER A 617 -43.50 9.82 -10.73
N GLY A 618 -42.68 9.59 -11.75
CA GLY A 618 -42.09 10.63 -12.60
C GLY A 618 -41.49 10.03 -13.87
N SER A 619 -42.26 10.12 -14.95
CA SER A 619 -41.90 9.97 -16.38
C SER A 619 -41.10 8.73 -16.85
N ARG A 620 -41.79 7.87 -17.61
CA ARG A 620 -41.23 6.86 -18.54
C ARG A 620 -40.40 7.52 -19.65
N PRO A 621 -39.25 6.97 -20.07
CA PRO A 621 -38.62 7.28 -21.35
C PRO A 621 -39.12 6.35 -22.48
N ASP A 622 -39.31 6.95 -23.66
CA ASP A 622 -39.81 6.34 -24.91
C ASP A 622 -38.80 5.40 -25.59
N THR A 623 -39.35 4.42 -26.33
CA THR A 623 -38.63 3.39 -27.09
C THR A 623 -37.91 3.93 -28.33
N LEU A 624 -36.59 3.69 -28.45
CA LEU A 624 -35.79 3.93 -29.65
C LEU A 624 -35.93 2.77 -30.67
N LYS A 625 -36.40 3.09 -31.88
CA LYS A 625 -36.56 2.17 -33.02
C LYS A 625 -35.20 1.76 -33.61
N ARG A 626 -35.06 0.46 -33.90
CA ARG A 626 -34.00 -0.14 -34.74
C ARG A 626 -34.06 0.42 -36.17
N LEU A 627 -32.93 0.89 -36.69
CA LEU A 627 -32.69 1.01 -38.14
C LEU A 627 -31.78 -0.15 -38.56
N GLY A 628 -32.27 -0.92 -39.54
CA GLY A 628 -31.56 -2.03 -40.17
C GLY A 628 -30.57 -1.54 -41.23
N THR A 629 -29.63 -2.43 -41.52
CA THR A 629 -28.72 -2.46 -42.67
C THR A 629 -29.43 -2.20 -44.01
N ILE A 630 -28.91 -1.23 -44.80
CA ILE A 630 -28.10 -1.40 -46.03
C ILE A 630 -27.16 -0.20 -46.11
#